data_AF-A0A976JFT2-F1
#
_entry.id   AF-A0A976JFT2-F1
#
_cell.length_a   1.000
_cell.length_b   1.000
_cell.length_c   1.000
_cell.angle_alpha   90.00
_cell.angle_beta   90.00
_cell.angle_gamma   90.00
#
_symmetry.space_group_name_H-M   'P 1'
#
loop_
_entity.id
_entity.type
_entity.pdbx_description
1 polymer ?
#
loop_
_entity_poly.entity_id
_entity_poly.type
_entity_poly.pdbx_seq_one_letter_code
_entity_poly.pdbx_strand_id
1 'polypeptide(L)'
;MNKLQRENAHYREKPEPHEATAGVPRYIQALIVLAVLWGGTYIITNPYERVWQVQAATEAPAQLDGEQVFNNNCVACHQVTGLGVPSVFPPLARSEWVVGDPRIPVRIILHGLSGEVSVAGATYNGYMPAFGSSLENAEIAALVSFIRGKWGNSASPVSAEIVADERTSHQDRIQPWTTAELKDLVGVP
;
A
#
# COMPACT_ATOMS: atom_id res chain seq x y z
N MET A 1 -25.92 -43.10 -41.47
CA MET A 1 -25.70 -41.81 -42.17
C MET A 1 -25.59 -42.08 -43.67
N ASN A 2 -26.64 -41.76 -44.44
CA ASN A 2 -26.67 -42.03 -45.88
C ASN A 2 -25.80 -41.02 -46.65
N LYS A 3 -25.41 -41.34 -47.90
CA LYS A 3 -24.54 -40.49 -48.74
C LYS A 3 -25.11 -39.08 -48.93
N LEU A 4 -26.43 -38.99 -49.08
CA LEU A 4 -27.20 -37.75 -49.23
C LEU A 4 -27.08 -36.81 -48.01
N GLN A 5 -27.05 -37.35 -46.79
CA GLN A 5 -26.89 -36.55 -45.57
C GLN A 5 -25.48 -35.96 -45.44
N ARG A 6 -24.45 -36.61 -45.99
CA ARG A 6 -23.07 -36.08 -46.02
C ARG A 6 -22.90 -35.02 -47.10
N GLU A 7 -23.48 -35.24 -48.29
CA GLU A 7 -23.51 -34.22 -49.35
C GLU A 7 -24.24 -32.95 -48.90
N ASN A 8 -25.34 -33.08 -48.16
CA ASN A 8 -26.09 -31.93 -47.65
C ASN A 8 -25.38 -31.17 -46.51
N ALA A 9 -24.38 -31.78 -45.84
CA ALA A 9 -23.62 -31.10 -44.79
C ALA A 9 -22.62 -30.08 -45.38
N HIS A 10 -21.96 -30.43 -46.48
CA HIS A 10 -21.00 -29.57 -47.18
C HIS A 10 -21.64 -28.32 -47.82
N TYR A 11 -22.95 -28.35 -48.12
CA TYR A 11 -23.67 -27.19 -48.67
C TYR A 11 -24.08 -26.13 -47.62
N ARG A 12 -23.88 -26.41 -46.32
CA ARG A 12 -24.25 -25.48 -45.23
C ARG A 12 -23.09 -24.61 -44.77
N GLU A 13 -21.88 -24.92 -45.21
CA GLU A 13 -20.69 -24.12 -44.93
C GLU A 13 -20.66 -22.98 -45.95
N LYS A 14 -20.79 -21.74 -45.45
CA LYS A 14 -20.56 -20.57 -46.28
C LYS A 14 -19.09 -20.59 -46.70
N PRO A 15 -18.74 -20.21 -47.95
CA PRO A 15 -17.35 -20.10 -48.37
C PRO A 15 -16.60 -19.22 -47.37
N GLU A 16 -15.41 -19.67 -46.96
CA GLU A 16 -14.57 -18.90 -46.04
C GLU A 16 -14.34 -17.51 -46.64
N PRO A 17 -14.58 -16.43 -45.88
CA PRO A 17 -14.24 -15.10 -46.34
C PRO A 17 -12.75 -15.08 -46.61
N HIS A 18 -12.37 -14.83 -47.86
CA HIS A 18 -10.97 -14.65 -48.20
C HIS A 18 -10.52 -13.31 -47.61
N GLU A 19 -9.49 -13.32 -46.78
CA GLU A 19 -8.81 -12.10 -46.39
C GLU A 19 -8.22 -11.48 -47.66
N ALA A 20 -8.84 -10.41 -48.14
CA ALA A 20 -8.25 -9.60 -49.18
C ALA A 20 -6.95 -9.02 -48.64
N THR A 21 -5.86 -9.11 -49.41
CA THR A 21 -4.56 -8.48 -49.13
C THR A 21 -4.63 -6.95 -49.33
N ALA A 22 -5.68 -6.32 -48.81
CA ALA A 22 -5.83 -4.88 -48.79
C ALA A 22 -4.81 -4.33 -47.80
N GLY A 23 -3.72 -3.76 -48.32
CA GLY A 23 -2.70 -3.10 -47.51
C GLY A 23 -3.34 -2.02 -46.63
N VAL A 24 -2.75 -1.81 -45.45
CA VAL A 24 -3.24 -0.81 -44.48
C VAL A 24 -3.44 0.53 -45.18
N PRO A 25 -4.63 1.14 -45.12
CA PRO A 25 -4.90 2.41 -45.77
C PRO A 25 -3.87 3.48 -45.39
N ARG A 26 -3.40 4.25 -46.37
CA ARG A 26 -2.30 5.22 -46.18
C ARG A 26 -2.57 6.24 -45.07
N TYR A 27 -3.83 6.59 -44.81
CA TYR A 27 -4.20 7.50 -43.74
C TYR A 27 -3.94 6.90 -42.34
N ILE A 28 -4.12 5.58 -42.16
CA ILE A 28 -3.81 4.91 -40.89
C ILE A 28 -2.30 4.91 -40.66
N GLN A 29 -1.51 4.65 -41.71
CA GLN A 29 -0.05 4.73 -41.62
C GLN A 29 0.41 6.16 -41.26
N ALA A 30 -0.20 7.18 -41.87
CA ALA A 30 0.07 8.58 -41.54
C ALA A 30 -0.28 8.93 -40.08
N LEU A 31 -1.39 8.42 -39.56
CA LEU A 31 -1.78 8.62 -38.15
C LEU A 31 -0.81 7.95 -37.18
N ILE A 32 -0.36 6.73 -37.48
CA ILE A 32 0.63 6.01 -36.67
C ILE A 32 1.95 6.78 -36.64
N VAL A 33 2.44 7.23 -37.80
CA VAL A 33 3.66 8.03 -37.89
C VAL A 33 3.52 9.33 -37.10
N LEU A 34 2.38 10.02 -37.20
CA LEU A 34 2.10 11.24 -36.46
C LEU A 34 2.10 11.00 -34.94
N ALA A 35 1.48 9.91 -34.46
CA ALA A 35 1.45 9.56 -33.05
C ALA A 35 2.85 9.23 -32.51
N VAL A 36 3.67 8.50 -33.28
CA VAL A 36 5.05 8.18 -32.91
C VAL A 36 5.92 9.43 -32.88
N LEU A 37 5.81 10.32 -33.87
CA LEU A 37 6.55 11.58 -33.90
C LEU A 37 6.16 12.51 -32.75
N TRP A 38 4.86 12.62 -32.46
CA TRP A 38 4.35 13.40 -31.33
C TRP A 38 4.82 12.84 -29.99
N GLY A 39 4.66 11.53 -29.76
CA GLY A 39 5.11 10.87 -28.53
C GLY A 39 6.63 10.94 -28.33
N GLY A 40 7.41 10.71 -29.39
CA GLY A 40 8.86 10.84 -29.36
C GLY A 40 9.31 12.27 -29.04
N THR A 41 8.70 13.26 -29.68
CA THR A 41 8.99 14.68 -29.40
C THR A 41 8.59 15.03 -27.98
N TYR A 42 7.43 14.56 -27.49
CA TYR A 42 6.99 14.79 -26.12
C TYR A 42 7.98 14.24 -25.09
N ILE A 43 8.47 13.01 -25.29
CA ILE A 43 9.45 12.38 -24.39
C ILE A 43 10.81 13.11 -24.41
N ILE A 44 11.28 13.52 -25.59
CA ILE A 44 12.56 14.26 -25.72
C ILE A 44 12.44 15.66 -25.10
N THR A 45 11.31 16.34 -25.28
CA THR A 45 11.10 17.71 -24.80
C THR A 45 10.68 17.79 -23.33
N ASN A 46 10.14 16.70 -22.76
CA ASN A 46 9.76 16.58 -21.36
C ASN A 46 10.54 15.43 -20.69
N PRO A 47 11.84 15.61 -20.43
CA PRO A 47 12.64 14.58 -19.77
C PRO A 47 12.06 14.27 -18.39
N TYR A 48 11.90 12.97 -18.10
CA TYR A 48 11.35 12.43 -16.85
C TYR A 48 12.12 12.89 -15.60
N GLU A 49 13.34 13.42 -15.75
CA GLU A 49 14.12 13.97 -14.65
C GLU A 49 13.42 15.14 -13.94
N ARG A 50 12.51 15.86 -14.59
CA ARG A 50 11.70 16.89 -13.92
C ARG A 50 10.80 16.31 -12.82
N VAL A 51 10.43 15.03 -12.89
CA VAL A 51 9.60 14.37 -11.87
C VAL A 51 10.42 14.09 -10.61
N TRP A 52 11.74 13.87 -10.74
CA TRP A 52 12.64 13.57 -9.62
C TRP A 52 13.32 14.82 -9.03
N GLN A 53 13.40 15.92 -9.78
CA GLN A 53 14.05 17.15 -9.31
C GLN A 53 13.23 17.96 -8.30
N VAL A 54 11.94 17.65 -8.11
CA VAL A 54 11.12 18.30 -7.07
C VAL A 54 11.55 17.88 -5.64
N GLN A 55 12.37 16.84 -5.49
CA GLN A 55 12.87 16.38 -4.19
C GLN A 55 14.29 16.87 -3.84
N ALA A 56 14.95 17.61 -4.74
CA ALA A 56 16.37 17.98 -4.56
C ALA A 56 16.60 19.45 -4.19
N ALA A 57 15.55 20.26 -3.99
CA ALA A 57 15.69 21.64 -3.55
C ALA A 57 15.41 21.73 -2.04
N THR A 58 16.48 21.68 -1.26
CA THR A 58 16.64 22.23 0.10
C THR A 58 15.37 22.79 0.77
N GLU A 59 14.62 21.95 1.45
CA GLU A 59 13.62 22.36 2.42
C GLU A 59 14.12 21.95 3.82
N ALA A 60 14.02 22.87 4.80
CA ALA A 60 13.97 22.48 6.21
C ALA A 60 13.06 21.25 6.36
N PRO A 61 13.35 20.26 7.23
CA PRO A 61 12.78 18.91 7.14
C PRO A 61 11.30 19.01 6.81
N ALA A 62 10.96 18.72 5.55
CA ALA A 62 9.59 18.79 5.08
C ALA A 62 8.81 17.95 6.08
N GLN A 63 7.90 18.60 6.82
CA GLN A 63 7.19 17.94 7.89
C GLN A 63 6.41 16.80 7.25
N LEU A 64 6.93 15.58 7.37
CA LEU A 64 6.32 14.41 6.77
C LEU A 64 4.90 14.31 7.31
N ASP A 65 3.94 14.25 6.39
CA ASP A 65 2.53 14.26 6.76
C ASP A 65 2.10 12.85 7.18
N GLY A 66 2.13 12.60 8.49
CA GLY A 66 1.65 11.34 9.06
C GLY A 66 0.18 11.04 8.72
N GLU A 67 -0.65 12.05 8.45
CA GLU A 67 -2.03 11.86 7.99
C GLU A 67 -2.06 11.24 6.59
N GLN A 68 -1.21 11.74 5.69
CA GLN A 68 -1.07 11.20 4.34
C GLN A 68 -0.59 9.75 4.37
N VAL A 69 0.43 9.44 5.18
CA VAL A 69 0.92 8.06 5.34
C VAL A 69 -0.19 7.15 5.87
N PHE A 70 -0.98 7.61 6.85
CA PHE A 70 -2.12 6.87 7.39
C PHE A 70 -3.20 6.61 6.33
N ASN A 71 -3.55 7.63 5.54
CA ASN A 71 -4.57 7.52 4.49
C ASN A 71 -4.16 6.53 3.39
N ASN A 72 -2.88 6.49 3.04
CA ASN A 72 -2.38 5.61 1.99
C ASN A 72 -2.26 4.15 2.44
N ASN A 73 -1.95 3.90 3.71
CA ASN A 73 -1.53 2.57 4.17
C ASN A 73 -2.46 1.92 5.20
N CYS A 74 -3.19 2.71 6.00
CA CYS A 74 -3.84 2.23 7.22
C CYS A 74 -5.37 2.37 7.20
N VAL A 75 -5.89 3.36 6.46
CA VAL A 75 -7.32 3.69 6.41
C VAL A 75 -8.21 2.52 5.99
N ALA A 76 -7.73 1.65 5.09
CA ALA A 76 -8.51 0.53 4.59
C ALA A 76 -9.02 -0.39 5.72
N CYS A 77 -8.24 -0.55 6.80
CA CYS A 77 -8.58 -1.39 7.93
C CYS A 77 -9.02 -0.58 9.15
N HIS A 78 -8.23 0.45 9.53
CA HIS A 78 -8.47 1.22 10.75
C HIS A 78 -9.48 2.36 10.58
N GLN A 79 -9.92 2.61 9.35
CA GLN A 79 -10.87 3.66 8.98
C GLN A 79 -10.34 5.08 9.24
N VAL A 80 -10.91 6.07 8.55
CA VAL A 80 -10.56 7.50 8.73
C VAL A 80 -10.82 7.97 10.17
N THR A 81 -11.80 7.36 10.82
CA THR A 81 -12.17 7.66 12.22
C THR A 81 -11.24 7.00 13.25
N GLY A 82 -10.32 6.13 12.82
CA GLY A 82 -9.48 5.34 13.72
C GLY A 82 -10.26 4.35 14.59
N LEU A 83 -11.54 4.12 14.33
CA LEU A 83 -12.39 3.19 15.11
C LEU A 83 -12.27 1.74 14.63
N GLY A 84 -11.61 1.50 13.50
CA GLY A 84 -11.55 0.18 12.88
C GLY A 84 -12.94 -0.33 12.51
N VAL A 85 -13.08 -1.65 12.51
CA VAL A 85 -14.33 -2.35 12.24
C VAL A 85 -14.57 -3.32 13.41
N PRO A 86 -15.67 -3.19 14.17
CA PRO A 86 -15.96 -4.06 15.30
C PRO A 86 -15.78 -5.54 14.97
N SER A 87 -15.12 -6.28 15.87
CA SER A 87 -14.81 -7.71 15.73
C SER A 87 -13.85 -8.10 14.59
N VAL A 88 -13.42 -7.16 13.74
CA VAL A 88 -12.54 -7.45 12.59
C VAL A 88 -11.23 -6.68 12.68
N PHE A 89 -11.28 -5.35 12.78
CA PHE A 89 -10.11 -4.49 12.87
C PHE A 89 -10.17 -3.63 14.14
N PRO A 90 -9.13 -3.66 14.98
CA PRO A 90 -9.15 -2.95 16.24
C PRO A 90 -9.13 -1.43 16.05
N PRO A 91 -9.72 -0.66 16.97
CA PRO A 91 -9.61 0.79 16.99
C PRO A 91 -8.18 1.22 17.35
N LEU A 92 -7.73 2.30 16.73
CA LEU A 92 -6.55 3.08 17.14
C LEU A 92 -6.93 4.23 18.07
N ALA A 93 -8.19 4.67 18.01
CA ALA A 93 -8.74 5.67 18.90
C ALA A 93 -8.78 5.17 20.34
N ARG A 94 -8.13 5.90 21.27
CA ARG A 94 -8.03 5.58 22.70
C ARG A 94 -7.48 4.19 22.99
N SER A 95 -6.68 3.64 22.09
CA SER A 95 -6.07 2.32 22.22
C SER A 95 -4.90 2.37 23.20
N GLU A 96 -4.92 1.49 24.20
CA GLU A 96 -3.85 1.30 25.19
C GLU A 96 -2.50 0.98 24.53
N TRP A 97 -2.52 0.27 23.40
CA TRP A 97 -1.34 -0.07 22.61
C TRP A 97 -0.75 1.14 21.88
N VAL A 98 -1.57 2.14 21.58
CA VAL A 98 -1.14 3.39 20.94
C VAL A 98 -0.63 4.38 21.97
N VAL A 99 -1.33 4.55 23.10
CA VAL A 99 -1.00 5.58 24.10
C VAL A 99 0.10 5.18 25.07
N GLY A 100 0.35 3.88 25.24
CA GLY A 100 1.41 3.33 26.08
C GLY A 100 2.82 3.58 25.52
N ASP A 101 3.72 2.60 25.71
CA ASP A 101 5.11 2.69 25.23
C ASP A 101 5.13 2.95 23.71
N PRO A 102 5.75 4.05 23.25
CA PRO A 102 5.82 4.42 21.83
C PRO A 102 6.49 3.37 20.94
N ARG A 103 7.30 2.47 21.50
CA ARG A 103 7.98 1.39 20.75
C ARG A 103 7.01 0.31 20.30
N ILE A 104 5.90 0.08 21.00
CA ILE A 104 4.93 -0.94 20.61
C ILE A 104 4.32 -0.68 19.22
N PRO A 105 3.70 0.49 18.94
CA PRO A 105 3.14 0.75 17.63
C PRO A 105 4.22 0.77 16.55
N VAL A 106 5.45 1.20 16.88
CA VAL A 106 6.60 1.14 15.98
C VAL A 106 6.94 -0.31 15.60
N ARG A 107 7.07 -1.20 16.58
CA ARG A 107 7.34 -2.65 16.37
C ARG A 107 6.25 -3.32 15.53
N ILE A 108 5.00 -3.01 15.82
CA ILE A 108 3.84 -3.52 15.06
C ILE A 108 3.89 -3.05 13.60
N ILE A 109 4.22 -1.78 13.34
CA ILE A 109 4.32 -1.28 11.95
C ILE A 109 5.53 -1.89 11.24
N LEU A 110 6.67 -2.03 11.91
CA LEU A 110 7.88 -2.58 11.32
C LEU A 110 7.71 -4.06 10.92
N HIS A 111 7.12 -4.89 11.78
CA HIS A 111 7.13 -6.35 11.62
C HIS A 111 5.74 -7.00 11.54
N GLY A 112 4.66 -6.23 11.72
CA GLY A 112 3.30 -6.73 11.76
C GLY A 112 2.87 -7.25 13.14
N LEU A 113 1.60 -7.63 13.23
CA LEU A 113 0.98 -8.23 14.43
C LEU A 113 0.11 -9.41 13.99
N SER A 114 0.15 -10.52 14.72
CA SER A 114 -0.66 -11.70 14.45
C SER A 114 -1.21 -12.31 15.73
N GLY A 115 -2.41 -12.87 15.63
CA GLY A 115 -3.09 -13.57 16.72
C GLY A 115 -4.06 -12.67 17.48
N GLU A 116 -4.33 -13.06 18.73
CA GLU A 116 -5.31 -12.40 19.57
C GLU A 116 -4.79 -11.08 20.15
N VAL A 117 -5.59 -10.02 20.04
CA VAL A 117 -5.34 -8.71 20.65
C VAL A 117 -6.61 -8.19 21.31
N SER A 118 -6.48 -7.74 22.57
CA SER A 118 -7.54 -7.01 23.26
C SER A 118 -7.27 -5.52 23.12
N VAL A 119 -8.25 -4.76 22.64
CA VAL A 119 -8.18 -3.30 22.52
C VAL A 119 -9.48 -2.71 23.01
N ALA A 120 -9.42 -1.74 23.93
CA ALA A 120 -10.60 -1.07 24.48
C ALA A 120 -11.70 -2.04 24.99
N GLY A 121 -11.29 -3.18 25.56
CA GLY A 121 -12.20 -4.19 26.13
C GLY A 121 -12.85 -5.15 25.12
N ALA A 122 -12.51 -5.05 23.83
CA ALA A 122 -12.93 -6.01 22.80
C ALA A 122 -11.74 -6.85 22.33
N THR A 123 -12.01 -8.12 22.01
CA THR A 123 -10.98 -9.05 21.51
C THR A 123 -11.09 -9.18 19.99
N TYR A 124 -9.93 -9.12 19.34
CA TYR A 124 -9.74 -9.26 17.90
C TYR A 124 -8.74 -10.38 17.66
N ASN A 125 -8.92 -11.17 16.61
CA ASN A 125 -7.96 -12.18 16.21
C ASN A 125 -7.73 -12.07 14.71
N GLY A 126 -6.53 -11.73 14.31
CA GLY A 126 -6.24 -11.44 12.92
C GLY A 126 -4.76 -11.26 12.62
N TYR A 127 -4.49 -10.69 11.46
CA TYR A 127 -3.15 -10.44 10.96
C TYR A 127 -3.06 -9.02 10.41
N MET A 128 -2.10 -8.25 10.93
CA MET A 128 -1.67 -6.96 10.40
C MET A 128 -0.31 -7.16 9.71
N PRO A 129 -0.19 -6.83 8.41
CA PRO A 129 1.07 -6.98 7.68
C PRO A 129 2.15 -6.04 8.20
N ALA A 130 3.40 -6.42 7.95
CA ALA A 130 4.56 -5.58 8.17
C ALA A 130 4.65 -4.49 7.10
N PHE A 131 5.00 -3.27 7.51
CA PHE A 131 5.27 -2.13 6.62
C PHE A 131 6.72 -1.66 6.69
N GLY A 132 7.57 -2.31 7.50
CA GLY A 132 8.95 -1.88 7.70
C GLY A 132 9.77 -1.83 6.40
N SER A 133 9.52 -2.70 5.42
CA SER A 133 10.21 -2.65 4.12
C SER A 133 9.68 -1.58 3.16
N SER A 134 8.48 -1.04 3.42
CA SER A 134 7.79 -0.11 2.52
C SER A 134 7.80 1.33 3.01
N LEU A 135 8.09 1.54 4.31
CA LEU A 135 8.11 2.85 4.95
C LEU A 135 9.47 3.11 5.59
N GLU A 136 9.99 4.32 5.38
CA GLU A 136 11.21 4.82 5.98
C GLU A 136 11.00 5.20 7.46
N ASN A 137 12.10 5.31 8.21
CA ASN A 137 12.04 5.62 9.64
C ASN A 137 11.30 6.92 9.95
N ALA A 138 11.51 7.94 9.12
CA ALA A 138 10.88 9.25 9.29
C ALA A 138 9.37 9.21 8.97
N GLU A 139 8.95 8.39 8.00
CA GLU A 139 7.53 8.20 7.66
C GLU A 139 6.79 7.46 8.78
N ILE A 140 7.39 6.40 9.33
CA ILE A 140 6.84 5.66 10.47
C ILE A 140 6.76 6.57 11.71
N ALA A 141 7.78 7.38 11.98
CA ALA A 141 7.78 8.32 13.09
C ALA A 141 6.66 9.36 12.97
N ALA A 142 6.46 9.92 11.77
CA ALA A 142 5.37 10.84 11.48
C ALA A 142 3.99 10.17 11.61
N LEU A 143 3.83 8.96 11.05
CA LEU A 143 2.62 8.16 11.13
C LEU A 143 2.23 7.85 12.58
N VAL A 144 3.17 7.34 13.38
CA VAL A 144 2.92 6.98 14.77
C VAL A 144 2.61 8.23 15.61
N SER A 145 3.33 9.34 15.37
CA SER A 145 3.04 10.62 16.03
C SER A 145 1.64 11.13 15.71
N PHE A 146 1.23 11.04 14.44
CA PHE A 146 -0.13 11.38 14.01
C PHE A 146 -1.18 10.54 14.74
N ILE A 147 -1.04 9.21 14.73
CA ILE A 147 -1.98 8.30 15.40
C ILE A 147 -2.06 8.60 16.91
N ARG A 148 -0.93 8.88 17.56
CA ARG A 148 -0.82 9.18 18.99
C ARG A 148 -1.40 10.54 19.40
N GLY A 149 -1.56 11.45 18.45
CA GLY A 149 -2.19 12.77 18.66
C GLY A 149 -3.65 12.87 18.19
N LYS A 150 -4.21 11.83 17.55
CA LYS A 150 -5.57 11.86 16.97
C LYS A 150 -6.57 11.03 17.77
N TRP A 151 -7.86 11.25 17.47
CA TRP A 151 -8.99 10.47 18.01
C TRP A 151 -9.05 10.38 19.55
N GLY A 152 -8.62 11.46 20.22
CA GLY A 152 -8.60 11.55 21.68
C GLY A 152 -7.40 10.85 22.33
N ASN A 153 -6.43 10.40 21.55
CA ASN A 153 -5.11 10.04 22.05
C ASN A 153 -4.37 11.32 22.46
N SER A 154 -3.66 11.28 23.59
CA SER A 154 -2.88 12.40 24.13
C SER A 154 -1.51 11.89 24.58
N ALA A 155 -0.79 11.28 23.64
CA ALA A 155 0.51 10.67 23.89
C ALA A 155 1.62 11.41 23.12
N SER A 156 2.83 11.43 23.69
CA SER A 156 3.97 12.13 23.10
C SER A 156 4.30 11.62 21.70
N PRO A 157 4.78 12.48 20.78
CA PRO A 157 5.20 12.06 19.45
C PRO A 157 6.40 11.10 19.51
N VAL A 158 6.66 10.42 18.40
CA VAL A 158 7.76 9.46 18.21
C VAL A 158 8.76 10.05 17.23
N SER A 159 10.05 9.90 17.54
CA SER A 159 11.13 10.40 16.70
C SER A 159 11.64 9.32 15.73
N ALA A 160 12.30 9.74 14.65
CA ALA A 160 12.86 8.82 13.66
C ALA A 160 13.98 7.94 14.25
N GLU A 161 14.68 8.44 15.27
CA GLU A 161 15.73 7.72 15.99
C GLU A 161 15.16 6.50 16.73
N ILE A 162 14.00 6.65 17.40
CA ILE A 162 13.31 5.52 18.05
C ILE A 162 12.97 4.44 17.02
N VAL A 163 12.51 4.84 15.83
CA VAL A 163 12.19 3.88 14.76
C VAL A 163 13.44 3.19 14.24
N ALA A 164 14.53 3.94 14.05
CA ALA A 164 15.81 3.38 13.63
C ALA A 164 16.34 2.37 14.65
N ASP A 165 16.30 2.71 15.94
CA ASP A 165 16.74 1.83 17.02
C ASP A 165 15.94 0.53 17.05
N GLU A 166 14.61 0.61 16.95
CA GLU A 166 13.73 -0.57 16.92
C GLU A 166 13.96 -1.43 15.67
N ARG A 167 14.17 -0.80 14.51
CA ARG A 167 14.49 -1.49 13.26
C ARG A 167 15.80 -2.25 13.36
N THR A 168 16.84 -1.65 13.93
CA THR A 168 18.14 -2.31 14.13
C THR A 168 18.05 -3.41 15.19
N SER A 169 17.36 -3.14 16.31
CA SER A 169 17.22 -4.10 17.42
C SER A 169 16.45 -5.37 17.02
N HIS A 170 15.60 -5.28 16.00
CA HIS A 170 14.77 -6.38 15.51
C HIS A 170 14.98 -6.69 14.03
N GLN A 171 16.14 -6.33 13.46
CA GLN A 171 16.42 -6.49 12.02
C GLN A 171 16.27 -7.94 11.51
N ASP A 172 16.57 -8.92 12.37
CA ASP A 172 16.51 -10.35 12.03
C ASP A 172 15.10 -10.94 12.24
N ARG A 173 14.13 -10.15 12.72
CA ARG A 173 12.76 -10.60 12.97
C ARG A 173 11.95 -10.58 11.68
N ILE A 174 11.58 -11.77 11.22
CA ILE A 174 10.73 -11.98 10.04
C ILE A 174 9.27 -12.26 10.43
N GLN A 175 9.04 -12.76 11.65
CA GLN A 175 7.69 -13.12 12.11
C GLN A 175 6.97 -11.91 12.71
N PRO A 176 5.65 -11.77 12.48
CA PRO A 176 4.83 -10.77 13.17
C PRO A 176 4.93 -10.91 14.68
N TRP A 177 4.69 -9.80 15.38
CA TRP A 177 4.56 -9.84 16.83
C TRP A 177 3.28 -10.55 17.25
N THR A 178 3.31 -11.16 18.42
CA THR A 178 2.11 -11.52 19.19
C THR A 178 1.94 -10.53 20.34
N THR A 179 0.72 -10.42 20.86
CA THR A 179 0.46 -9.55 22.02
C THR A 179 1.18 -10.00 23.29
N ALA A 180 1.36 -11.31 23.46
CA ALA A 180 2.13 -11.87 24.57
C ALA A 180 3.59 -11.39 24.55
N GLU A 181 4.27 -11.52 23.40
CA GLU A 181 5.65 -11.03 23.24
C GLU A 181 5.76 -9.52 23.48
N LEU A 182 4.80 -8.74 22.99
CA LEU A 182 4.82 -7.28 23.19
C LEU A 182 4.62 -6.88 24.64
N LYS A 183 3.75 -7.58 25.38
CA LYS A 183 3.56 -7.35 26.82
C LYS A 183 4.81 -7.67 27.63
N ASP A 184 5.46 -8.80 27.33
CA ASP A 184 6.67 -9.24 28.00
C ASP A 184 7.82 -8.22 27.84
N LEU A 185 7.89 -7.54 26.69
CA LEU A 185 8.94 -6.56 26.40
C LEU A 185 8.77 -5.22 27.14
N VAL A 186 7.56 -4.90 27.60
CA VAL A 186 7.24 -3.57 28.16
C VAL A 186 6.82 -3.67 29.63
N GLY A 187 6.68 -4.89 30.17
CA GLY A 187 6.26 -5.10 31.56
C GLY A 187 4.85 -4.56 31.84
N VAL A 188 4.00 -4.50 30.83
CA VAL A 188 2.61 -4.03 30.95
C VAL A 188 1.71 -5.26 31.18
N PRO A 189 0.96 -5.33 32.30
CA PRO A 189 0.03 -6.44 32.56
C PRO A 189 -1.08 -6.55 31.50
#